data_AF-A0A355ULS3-F1
#
_entry.id   AF-A0A355ULS3-F1
#
_cell.length_a   1.000
_cell.length_b   1.000
_cell.length_c   1.000
_cell.angle_alpha   90.00
_cell.angle_beta   90.00
_cell.angle_gamma   90.00
#
_symmetry.space_group_name_H-M   'P 1'
#
loop_
_entity.id
_entity.type
_entity.pdbx_description
1 polymer ?
#
loop_
_entity_poly.entity_id
_entity_poly.type
_entity_poly.pdbx_seq_one_letter_code
_entity_poly.pdbx_strand_id
1 'polypeptide(L)'
;MKKLVFIFFCLISSLVYSQDLPTEASNGFSFPIGSKFTIKLINVDSNNYDYSIIEFENFQEIVNSWETDSLFAKNGDENTISFYFCLGTHGDTPEEKEKNMKVHLLMKNYTDKAFSYISEIQTKEDGEYEPTSNIGTFPKAVGNEMWPYMIYFIGLRDFKAIK
;
A
#
# COMPACT_ATOMS: atom_id res chain seq x y z
N MET A 1 5.23 -45.30 23.52
CA MET A 1 6.16 -44.19 23.79
C MET A 1 7.02 -44.03 22.54
N LYS A 2 7.18 -42.92 21.82
CA LYS A 2 6.64 -41.56 21.79
C LYS A 2 6.54 -41.24 20.29
N LYS A 3 5.37 -40.80 19.82
CA LYS A 3 5.27 -40.12 18.52
C LYS A 3 5.87 -38.73 18.74
N LEU A 4 6.93 -38.37 18.03
CA LEU A 4 7.41 -37.00 17.98
C LEU A 4 7.23 -36.48 16.56
N VAL A 5 6.11 -35.80 16.41
CA VAL A 5 5.75 -34.88 15.35
C VAL A 5 6.77 -33.74 15.36
N PHE A 6 7.44 -33.52 14.22
CA PHE A 6 8.12 -32.26 13.93
C PHE A 6 7.38 -31.63 12.75
N ILE A 7 6.31 -30.91 13.07
CA ILE A 7 5.71 -29.91 12.17
C ILE A 7 6.28 -28.59 12.67
N PHE A 8 7.24 -28.04 11.93
CA PHE A 8 7.86 -26.76 12.27
C PHE A 8 7.47 -25.73 11.21
N PHE A 9 6.56 -24.84 11.64
CA PHE A 9 6.35 -23.45 11.20
C PHE A 9 6.15 -23.14 9.71
N CYS A 10 4.89 -23.12 9.28
CA CYS A 10 4.39 -22.32 8.15
C CYS A 10 3.25 -21.40 8.61
N LEU A 11 3.54 -20.43 9.49
CA LEU A 11 2.55 -19.43 9.93
C LEU A 11 3.22 -18.06 10.11
N ILE A 12 3.44 -17.34 9.01
CA ILE A 12 3.71 -15.88 9.07
C ILE A 12 2.78 -15.09 8.10
N SER A 13 1.92 -15.73 7.30
CA SER A 13 1.14 -15.04 6.26
C SER A 13 -0.24 -14.47 6.68
N SER A 14 -0.52 -14.27 7.97
CA SER A 14 -1.84 -13.75 8.42
C SER A 14 -1.84 -12.61 9.45
N LEU A 15 -0.69 -12.02 9.76
CA LEU A 15 -0.58 -11.05 10.88
C LEU A 15 -1.04 -9.61 10.58
N VAL A 16 -1.57 -9.29 9.39
CA VAL A 16 -2.09 -7.93 9.11
C VAL A 16 -3.57 -7.80 9.47
N TYR A 17 -4.35 -8.90 9.49
CA TYR A 17 -5.81 -8.84 9.67
C TYR A 17 -6.29 -8.77 11.14
N SER A 18 -5.39 -8.74 12.12
CA SER A 18 -5.75 -8.82 13.55
C SER A 18 -4.98 -7.85 14.45
N GLN A 19 -4.30 -6.85 13.90
CA GLN A 19 -3.66 -5.84 14.74
C GLN A 19 -4.70 -4.82 15.20
N ASP A 20 -4.73 -4.52 16.50
CA ASP A 20 -5.48 -3.38 17.02
C ASP A 20 -4.96 -2.11 16.33
N LEU A 21 -5.89 -1.31 15.80
CA LEU A 21 -5.57 -0.01 15.23
C LEU A 21 -5.64 1.07 16.32
N PRO A 22 -4.71 2.04 16.33
CA PRO A 22 -3.54 2.13 15.45
C PRO A 22 -2.44 1.12 15.83
N THR A 23 -1.69 0.65 14.84
CA THR A 23 -0.54 -0.25 15.08
C THR A 23 0.58 0.48 15.81
N GLU A 24 1.49 -0.27 16.46
CA GLU A 24 2.79 0.29 16.84
C GLU A 24 3.52 0.84 15.60
N ALA A 25 4.31 1.90 15.80
CA ALA A 25 5.07 2.50 14.72
C ALA A 25 6.19 1.56 14.29
N SER A 26 6.36 1.36 12.98
CA SER A 26 7.42 0.53 12.42
C SER A 26 7.93 1.12 11.11
N ASN A 27 9.16 0.75 10.73
CA ASN A 27 9.77 1.11 9.46
C ASN A 27 9.32 0.16 8.32
N GLY A 28 8.03 -0.18 8.29
CA GLY A 28 7.45 -0.87 7.16
C GLY A 28 6.43 -1.94 7.50
N PHE A 29 5.50 -2.08 6.57
CA PHE A 29 4.41 -3.04 6.57
C PHE A 29 4.17 -3.52 5.14
N SER A 30 3.44 -4.62 5.02
CA SER A 30 2.97 -5.11 3.73
C SER A 30 1.45 -5.20 3.67
N PHE A 31 0.90 -4.94 2.51
CA PHE A 31 -0.53 -4.83 2.25
C PHE A 31 -0.90 -5.73 1.07
N PRO A 32 -1.92 -6.61 1.21
CA PRO A 32 -2.40 -7.40 0.10
C PRO A 32 -3.16 -6.54 -0.92
N ILE A 33 -3.22 -7.01 -2.17
CA ILE A 33 -4.09 -6.44 -3.19
C ILE A 33 -5.54 -6.42 -2.70
N GLY A 34 -6.25 -5.35 -3.04
CA GLY A 34 -7.56 -5.07 -2.51
C GLY A 34 -7.54 -4.51 -1.09
N SER A 35 -6.50 -3.75 -0.74
CA SER A 35 -6.43 -3.04 0.55
C SER A 35 -6.65 -1.55 0.36
N LYS A 36 -7.36 -0.94 1.29
CA LYS A 36 -7.35 0.50 1.52
C LYS A 36 -6.85 0.76 2.93
N PHE A 37 -5.91 1.68 3.06
CA PHE A 37 -5.27 1.93 4.35
C PHE A 37 -4.78 3.37 4.46
N THR A 38 -4.76 3.88 5.68
CA THR A 38 -4.18 5.19 6.01
C THR A 38 -3.05 5.00 7.00
N ILE A 39 -1.89 5.57 6.69
CA ILE A 39 -0.74 5.57 7.60
C ILE A 39 -0.58 6.94 8.25
N LYS A 40 -0.07 6.96 9.48
CA LYS A 40 0.38 8.17 10.16
C LYS A 40 1.89 8.14 10.32
N LEU A 41 2.56 9.13 9.72
CA LEU A 41 4.00 9.29 9.76
C LEU A 41 4.46 9.85 11.10
N ILE A 42 5.52 9.26 11.67
CA ILE A 42 6.08 9.60 12.97
C ILE A 42 7.57 9.87 12.76
N ASN A 43 8.02 11.10 13.06
CA ASN A 43 9.42 11.48 12.92
C ASN A 43 10.30 10.60 13.81
N VAL A 44 11.30 9.95 13.23
CA VAL A 44 12.39 9.29 13.95
C VAL A 44 13.55 10.26 14.14
N ASP A 45 13.86 11.04 13.11
CA ASP A 45 14.87 12.09 13.15
C ASP A 45 14.48 13.26 12.22
N SER A 46 15.45 14.07 11.78
CA SER A 46 15.20 15.24 10.95
C SER A 46 14.64 14.94 9.56
N ASN A 47 14.82 13.71 9.05
CA ASN A 47 14.40 13.35 7.70
C ASN A 47 13.73 11.98 7.57
N ASN A 48 13.88 11.08 8.56
CA ASN A 48 13.38 9.71 8.51
C ASN A 48 12.10 9.55 9.35
N TYR A 49 11.21 8.69 8.88
CA TYR A 49 9.89 8.46 9.46
C TYR A 49 9.60 6.98 9.56
N ASP A 50 9.15 6.56 10.73
CA ASP A 50 8.38 5.33 10.90
C ASP A 50 6.90 5.67 10.69
N TYR A 51 6.05 4.66 10.60
CA TYR A 51 4.61 4.90 10.53
C TYR A 51 3.79 3.87 11.29
N SER A 52 2.62 4.31 11.73
CA SER A 52 1.55 3.43 12.22
C SER A 52 0.46 3.34 11.15
N ILE A 53 -0.16 2.17 11.01
CA ILE A 53 -1.41 2.03 10.27
C ILE A 53 -2.52 2.49 11.21
N ILE A 54 -3.29 3.50 10.82
CA ILE A 54 -4.37 4.07 11.62
C ILE A 54 -5.76 3.67 11.12
N GLU A 55 -5.86 3.33 9.83
CA GLU A 55 -7.07 2.81 9.20
C GLU A 55 -6.66 1.68 8.25
N PHE A 56 -7.44 0.61 8.23
CA PHE A 56 -7.26 -0.48 7.28
C PHE A 56 -8.64 -1.10 6.99
N GLU A 57 -8.97 -1.23 5.71
CA GLU A 57 -10.17 -1.91 5.26
C GLU A 57 -9.93 -2.70 3.97
N ASN A 58 -10.76 -3.72 3.78
CA ASN A 58 -10.75 -4.54 2.58
C ASN A 58 -11.48 -3.79 1.46
N PHE A 59 -10.86 -3.67 0.30
CA PHE A 59 -11.32 -2.86 -0.83
C PHE A 59 -11.29 -3.69 -2.12
N GLN A 60 -12.44 -4.25 -2.49
CA GLN A 60 -12.56 -5.21 -3.60
C GLN A 60 -13.10 -4.56 -4.89
N GLU A 61 -13.23 -3.24 -4.91
CA GLU A 61 -13.74 -2.51 -6.07
C GLU A 61 -12.65 -2.32 -7.14
N ILE A 62 -13.08 -2.36 -8.41
CA ILE A 62 -12.24 -2.00 -9.55
C ILE A 62 -12.45 -0.51 -9.83
N VAL A 63 -11.38 0.28 -9.73
CA VAL A 63 -11.47 1.74 -9.87
C VAL A 63 -11.38 2.19 -11.33
N ASN A 64 -12.02 3.33 -11.63
CA ASN A 64 -11.77 4.03 -12.89
C ASN A 64 -10.45 4.81 -12.80
N SER A 65 -9.44 4.38 -13.55
CA SER A 65 -8.11 4.97 -13.56
C SER A 65 -8.06 6.42 -14.07
N TRP A 66 -9.11 6.93 -14.72
CA TRP A 66 -9.23 8.33 -15.12
C TRP A 66 -9.92 9.21 -14.06
N GLU A 67 -10.58 8.63 -13.06
CA GLU A 67 -11.40 9.33 -12.07
C GLU A 67 -10.99 8.96 -10.64
N THR A 68 -9.71 9.09 -10.32
CA THR A 68 -9.16 8.64 -9.03
C THR A 68 -9.27 9.67 -7.90
N ASP A 69 -9.44 10.96 -8.22
CA ASP A 69 -9.52 12.03 -7.22
C ASP A 69 -10.72 11.88 -6.28
N SER A 70 -11.83 11.32 -6.77
CA SER A 70 -13.07 11.11 -6.00
C SER A 70 -12.94 10.03 -4.92
N LEU A 71 -11.93 9.15 -5.02
CA LEU A 71 -11.67 8.10 -4.03
C LEU A 71 -11.11 8.66 -2.72
N PHE A 72 -10.52 9.85 -2.76
CA PHE A 72 -9.86 10.44 -1.61
C PHE A 72 -10.68 11.56 -1.00
N ALA A 73 -10.69 11.62 0.33
CA ALA A 73 -11.22 12.78 1.02
C ALA A 73 -10.42 14.03 0.61
N LYS A 74 -11.11 15.16 0.44
CA LYS A 74 -10.48 16.44 0.07
C LYS A 74 -9.41 16.87 1.09
N ASN A 75 -9.71 16.67 2.37
CA ASN A 75 -8.81 16.89 3.49
C ASN A 75 -8.64 15.55 4.23
N GLY A 76 -7.49 15.35 4.86
CA GLY A 76 -7.21 14.21 5.73
C GLY A 76 -6.50 14.70 6.98
N ASP A 77 -6.24 13.77 7.89
CA ASP A 77 -5.57 14.07 9.15
C ASP A 77 -4.11 14.49 8.93
N GLU A 78 -3.60 15.30 9.86
CA GLU A 78 -2.22 15.78 9.80
C GLU A 78 -1.22 14.62 9.83
N ASN A 79 -0.16 14.73 9.02
CA ASN A 79 0.91 13.73 8.91
C ASN A 79 0.42 12.35 8.44
N THR A 80 -0.64 12.31 7.64
CA THR A 80 -1.17 11.06 7.08
C THR A 80 -1.01 10.94 5.57
N ILE A 81 -0.98 9.69 5.11
CA ILE A 81 -1.08 9.33 3.70
C ILE A 81 -2.09 8.19 3.59
N SER A 82 -3.12 8.37 2.77
CA SER A 82 -4.09 7.31 2.46
C SER A 82 -3.74 6.63 1.15
N PHE A 83 -3.98 5.32 1.09
CA PHE A 83 -3.62 4.48 -0.03
C PHE A 83 -4.79 3.58 -0.45
N TYR A 84 -4.83 3.27 -1.74
CA TYR A 84 -5.61 2.19 -2.32
C TYR A 84 -4.67 1.31 -3.12
N PHE A 85 -4.53 0.05 -2.72
CA PHE A 85 -3.81 -0.96 -3.49
C PHE A 85 -4.84 -1.91 -4.11
N CYS A 86 -5.18 -1.70 -5.39
CA CYS A 86 -6.36 -2.28 -6.02
C CYS A 86 -6.20 -2.49 -7.52
N LEU A 87 -7.20 -3.09 -8.16
CA LEU A 87 -7.31 -3.14 -9.61
C LEU A 87 -7.94 -1.86 -10.14
N GLY A 88 -7.41 -1.34 -11.24
CA GLY A 88 -7.95 -0.19 -11.93
C GLY A 88 -8.01 -0.40 -13.44
N THR A 89 -8.95 0.26 -14.10
CA THR A 89 -9.12 0.18 -15.55
C THR A 89 -9.73 1.47 -16.13
N HIS A 90 -9.86 1.57 -17.45
CA HIS A 90 -10.59 2.62 -18.16
C HIS A 90 -11.12 2.11 -19.50
N GLY A 91 -12.06 2.83 -20.08
CA GLY A 91 -12.72 2.49 -21.35
C GLY A 91 -14.24 2.44 -21.21
N ASP A 92 -14.92 2.52 -22.35
CA ASP A 92 -16.38 2.57 -22.41
C ASP A 92 -16.97 1.17 -22.62
N THR A 93 -16.23 0.25 -23.25
CA THR A 93 -16.66 -1.14 -23.47
C THR A 93 -16.03 -2.13 -22.50
N PRO A 94 -16.64 -3.31 -22.28
CA PRO A 94 -16.05 -4.38 -21.48
C PRO A 94 -14.66 -4.82 -21.99
N GLU A 95 -14.48 -4.90 -23.32
CA GLU A 95 -13.21 -5.32 -23.92
C GLU A 95 -12.10 -4.29 -23.68
N GLU A 96 -12.43 -3.00 -23.75
CA GLU A 96 -11.49 -1.94 -23.40
C GLU A 96 -11.10 -2.02 -21.92
N LYS A 97 -12.08 -2.20 -21.03
CA LYS A 97 -11.85 -2.34 -19.59
C LYS A 97 -11.01 -3.57 -19.25
N GLU A 98 -11.21 -4.69 -19.93
CA GLU A 98 -10.38 -5.88 -19.74
C GLU A 98 -8.94 -5.61 -20.20
N LYS A 99 -8.76 -5.03 -21.39
CA LYS A 99 -7.44 -4.72 -21.95
C LYS A 99 -6.66 -3.69 -21.13
N ASN A 100 -7.36 -2.76 -20.50
CA ASN A 100 -6.77 -1.67 -19.72
C ASN A 100 -6.63 -1.99 -18.22
N MET A 101 -7.02 -3.19 -17.79
CA MET A 101 -6.91 -3.63 -16.40
C MET A 101 -5.45 -3.65 -15.94
N LYS A 102 -5.18 -3.00 -14.82
CA LYS A 102 -3.86 -2.92 -14.19
C LYS A 102 -3.97 -3.00 -12.68
N VAL A 103 -2.86 -3.31 -12.03
CA VAL A 103 -2.72 -3.12 -10.58
C VAL A 103 -2.31 -1.67 -10.33
N HIS A 104 -2.93 -1.03 -9.35
CA HIS A 104 -2.69 0.35 -8.95
C HIS A 104 -2.31 0.44 -7.47
N LEU A 105 -1.32 1.27 -7.17
CA LEU A 105 -1.17 1.89 -5.86
C LEU A 105 -1.52 3.37 -6.03
N LEU A 106 -2.73 3.74 -5.61
CA LEU A 106 -3.14 5.13 -5.51
C LEU A 106 -2.81 5.65 -4.13
N MET A 107 -2.43 6.92 -4.03
CA MET A 107 -2.07 7.52 -2.76
C MET A 107 -2.42 9.01 -2.70
N LYS A 108 -2.84 9.49 -1.54
CA LYS A 108 -3.04 10.91 -1.26
C LYS A 108 -2.26 11.30 -0.02
N ASN A 109 -1.31 12.20 -0.21
CA ASN A 109 -0.49 12.74 0.87
C ASN A 109 -1.13 14.01 1.44
N TYR A 110 -1.57 13.92 2.70
CA TYR A 110 -2.23 15.01 3.43
C TYR A 110 -1.25 15.87 4.24
N THR A 111 0.05 15.56 4.18
CA THR A 111 1.09 16.37 4.80
C THR A 111 1.47 17.60 3.95
N ASP A 112 2.32 18.45 4.50
CA ASP A 112 2.95 19.57 3.80
C ASP A 112 4.31 19.21 3.18
N LYS A 113 4.78 17.96 3.30
CA LYS A 113 6.09 17.48 2.82
C LYS A 113 5.96 16.44 1.72
N ALA A 114 6.91 16.43 0.79
CA ALA A 114 7.08 15.32 -0.13
C ALA A 114 7.90 14.21 0.53
N PHE A 115 7.62 12.95 0.21
CA PHE A 115 8.33 11.80 0.74
C PHE A 115 8.82 10.88 -0.36
N SER A 116 10.05 10.39 -0.23
CA SER A 116 10.50 9.17 -0.89
C SER A 116 10.29 7.99 0.06
N TYR A 117 10.11 6.81 -0.51
CA TYR A 117 10.02 5.56 0.23
C TYR A 117 10.50 4.43 -0.67
N ILE A 118 10.72 3.25 -0.09
CA ILE A 118 10.99 2.03 -0.86
C ILE A 118 9.67 1.27 -1.00
N SER A 119 9.34 0.89 -2.24
CA SER A 119 8.28 -0.05 -2.54
C SER A 119 8.87 -1.38 -3.00
N GLU A 120 8.33 -2.47 -2.45
CA GLU A 120 8.68 -3.84 -2.80
C GLU A 120 7.40 -4.59 -3.17
N ILE A 121 7.45 -5.43 -4.18
CA ILE A 121 6.26 -6.11 -4.73
C ILE A 121 6.45 -7.62 -4.70
N GLN A 122 5.36 -8.33 -4.44
CA GLN A 122 5.32 -9.78 -4.50
C GLN A 122 4.39 -10.22 -5.65
N THR A 123 4.96 -10.79 -6.71
CA THR A 123 4.22 -11.15 -7.93
C THR A 123 3.76 -12.61 -7.97
N LYS A 124 4.06 -13.38 -6.92
CA LYS A 124 3.61 -14.76 -6.71
C LYS A 124 3.09 -14.89 -5.27
N GLU A 125 2.03 -15.66 -5.03
CA GLU A 125 1.34 -15.74 -3.72
C GLU A 125 2.28 -16.05 -2.54
N ASP A 126 3.29 -16.89 -2.75
CA ASP A 126 4.33 -17.20 -1.76
C ASP A 126 5.75 -16.84 -2.28
N GLY A 127 5.83 -15.79 -3.09
CA GLY A 127 7.06 -15.33 -3.72
C GLY A 127 7.96 -14.50 -2.82
N GLU A 128 9.15 -14.17 -3.31
CA GLU A 128 10.00 -13.16 -2.69
C GLU A 128 9.51 -11.75 -3.04
N TYR A 129 9.82 -10.80 -2.15
CA TYR A 129 9.60 -9.38 -2.41
C TYR A 129 10.73 -8.84 -3.28
N GLU A 130 10.38 -8.15 -4.36
CA GLU A 130 11.34 -7.52 -5.26
C GLU A 130 11.17 -6.00 -5.21
N PRO A 131 12.26 -5.22 -5.11
CA PRO A 131 12.17 -3.77 -5.11
C PRO A 131 11.62 -3.26 -6.44
N THR A 132 10.78 -2.24 -6.38
CA THR A 132 10.28 -1.52 -7.55
C THR A 132 10.62 -0.03 -7.45
N SER A 133 10.52 0.66 -8.58
CA SER A 133 10.76 2.10 -8.62
C SER A 133 9.45 2.83 -8.34
N ASN A 134 9.50 3.82 -7.45
CA ASN A 134 8.45 4.80 -7.24
C ASN A 134 9.01 6.21 -7.41
N ILE A 135 8.10 7.18 -7.52
CA ILE A 135 8.44 8.62 -7.60
C ILE A 135 8.27 9.32 -6.24
N GLY A 136 7.98 8.56 -5.18
CA GLY A 136 7.53 9.10 -3.91
C GLY A 136 6.12 9.67 -3.96
N THR A 137 5.79 10.45 -2.94
CA THR A 137 4.47 11.07 -2.78
C THR A 137 4.59 12.54 -2.46
N PHE A 138 3.72 13.37 -3.05
CA PHE A 138 3.84 14.82 -3.02
C PHE A 138 2.64 15.47 -2.33
N PRO A 139 2.84 16.57 -1.59
CA PRO A 139 1.78 17.25 -0.85
C PRO A 139 0.55 17.54 -1.71
N LYS A 140 -0.64 17.19 -1.22
CA LYS A 140 -1.93 17.52 -1.83
C LYS A 140 -2.17 16.92 -3.22
N ALA A 141 -1.23 16.17 -3.79
CA ALA A 141 -1.40 15.48 -5.06
C ALA A 141 -1.93 14.06 -4.84
N VAL A 142 -2.70 13.54 -5.79
CA VAL A 142 -2.96 12.10 -5.89
C VAL A 142 -1.83 11.49 -6.71
N GLY A 143 -1.09 10.57 -6.10
CA GLY A 143 -0.10 9.74 -6.79
C GLY A 143 -0.76 8.46 -7.30
N ASN A 144 -0.23 7.94 -8.41
CA ASN A 144 -0.69 6.69 -9.01
C ASN A 144 0.51 5.93 -9.58
N GLU A 145 0.85 4.81 -8.95
CA GLU A 145 1.77 3.82 -9.50
C GLU A 145 0.97 2.67 -10.12
N MET A 146 1.39 2.20 -11.30
CA MET A 146 0.62 1.21 -12.08
C MET A 146 1.52 0.11 -12.63
N TRP A 147 1.04 -1.13 -12.53
CA TRP A 147 1.75 -2.30 -13.07
C TRP A 147 0.85 -3.11 -14.02
N PRO A 148 1.40 -3.58 -15.16
CA PRO A 148 0.65 -4.37 -16.15
C PRO A 148 0.56 -5.86 -15.79
N TYR A 149 1.00 -6.25 -14.60
CA TYR A 149 1.03 -7.62 -14.12
C TYR A 149 0.46 -7.68 -12.70
N MET A 150 0.03 -8.88 -12.30
CA MET A 150 -0.55 -9.10 -10.98
C MET A 150 0.51 -8.94 -9.89
N ILE A 151 0.13 -8.25 -8.83
CA ILE A 151 0.91 -8.14 -7.59
C ILE A 151 -0.04 -8.54 -6.47
N TYR A 152 0.39 -9.48 -5.64
CA TYR A 152 -0.40 -9.98 -4.52
C TYR A 152 -0.20 -9.13 -3.28
N PHE A 153 1.03 -8.67 -3.04
CA PHE A 153 1.37 -7.83 -1.90
C PHE A 153 2.31 -6.70 -2.31
N ILE A 154 2.14 -5.57 -1.65
CA ILE A 154 3.07 -4.44 -1.70
C ILE A 154 3.64 -4.20 -0.32
N GLY A 155 4.96 -4.07 -0.21
CA GLY A 155 5.67 -3.63 0.98
C GLY A 155 6.05 -2.16 0.83
N LEU A 156 5.84 -1.36 1.87
CA LEU A 156 6.22 0.05 1.92
C LEU A 156 7.12 0.27 3.13
N ARG A 157 8.28 0.91 2.96
CA ARG A 157 9.24 1.18 4.05
C ARG A 157 10.14 2.37 3.77
N ASP A 158 10.91 2.77 4.77
CA ASP A 158 11.95 3.81 4.69
C ASP A 158 11.44 5.16 4.18
N PHE A 159 10.35 5.66 4.76
CA PHE A 159 9.81 6.96 4.42
C PHE A 159 10.77 8.08 4.82
N LYS A 160 11.09 8.95 3.86
CA LYS A 160 12.04 10.06 4.03
C LYS A 160 11.51 11.32 3.41
N ALA A 161 11.57 12.44 4.13
CA ALA A 161 11.22 13.72 3.53
C ALA A 161 12.18 14.05 2.38
N ILE A 162 11.63 14.55 1.27
CA ILE A 162 12.37 15.08 0.13
C ILE A 162 12.59 16.57 0.39
N LYS A 163 13.82 17.03 0.17
CA LYS A 163 14.20 18.45 0.29
C LYS A 163 13.77 19.26 -0.92
#